data_AF-M1EEH0-F1
#
_entry.id   AF-M1EEH0-F1
#
_cell.length_a   1.000
_cell.length_b   1.000
_cell.length_c   1.000
_cell.angle_alpha   90.00
_cell.angle_beta   90.00
_cell.angle_gamma   90.00
#
_symmetry.space_group_name_H-M   'P 1'
#
loop_
_entity.id
_entity.type
_entity.pdbx_description
1 polymer ?
#
loop_
_entity_poly.entity_id
_entity_poly.type
_entity_poly.pdbx_seq_one_letter_code
_entity_poly.pdbx_strand_id
1 'polypeptide(L)'
;ELVARYVSLIPFLPDTVSFASICDLWSTSDQFLDLLAGDEEEHAVLLCNYFLSLGKKAWLMMGSAIPEGPTAYVLTREQSHYLIWNPCTGHFYGQFDTFCPLKSVGCLIGPDNIWFNIQRYDSPLRINFDVTKPKLWKSFFSRSLPYPGLSSVQPEELIYQRTDKAAAAELQDRIEKILKEKIMDWRPRHLTRWNRYCTSALRHFLPVLERSRGEDVEDDHRAELLKQLGDYRFSGFPLHMPYSELKPLIEAVYSTGVHNIDVPNVEFALAVYIHPYPKNVLSVWIYVASLIRN
;
A
#
# COMPACT_ATOMS: atom_id res chain seq x y z
N GLU A 1 -9.51 1.37 7.95
CA GLU A 1 -9.22 0.44 6.85
C GLU A 1 -9.28 1.11 5.47
N LEU A 2 -10.44 1.55 4.96
CA LEU A 2 -10.53 2.11 3.59
C LEU A 2 -9.57 3.28 3.31
N VAL A 3 -9.46 4.23 4.25
CA VAL A 3 -8.52 5.36 4.12
C VAL A 3 -7.06 4.92 4.22
N ALA A 4 -6.75 3.88 4.99
CA ALA A 4 -5.39 3.33 5.07
C ALA A 4 -4.99 2.68 3.75
N ARG A 5 -5.91 1.94 3.12
CA ARG A 5 -5.71 1.39 1.78
C ARG A 5 -5.54 2.49 0.73
N TYR A 6 -6.33 3.56 0.78
CA TYR A 6 -6.16 4.66 -0.16
C TYR A 6 -4.76 5.30 -0.03
N VAL A 7 -4.28 5.52 1.20
CA VAL A 7 -2.94 6.06 1.45
C VAL A 7 -1.86 5.11 0.95
N SER A 8 -1.98 3.80 1.20
CA SER A 8 -1.01 2.79 0.74
C SER A 8 -0.98 2.58 -0.78
N LEU A 9 -1.93 3.18 -1.50
CA LEU A 9 -1.95 3.17 -2.97
C LEU A 9 -1.19 4.37 -3.57
N ILE A 10 -0.73 5.30 -2.75
CA ILE A 10 0.20 6.33 -3.19
C ILE A 10 1.59 5.68 -3.25
N PRO A 11 2.32 5.81 -4.36
CA PRO A 11 3.67 5.26 -4.48
C PRO A 11 4.64 5.73 -3.40
N PHE A 12 5.44 4.78 -2.92
CA PHE A 12 6.57 5.07 -2.05
C PHE A 12 7.75 5.61 -2.86
N LEU A 13 8.32 6.74 -2.45
CA LEU A 13 9.49 7.36 -3.06
C LEU A 13 10.41 7.89 -1.95
N PRO A 14 11.59 7.27 -1.73
CA PRO A 14 12.50 7.72 -0.69
C PRO A 14 13.08 9.10 -0.98
N ASP A 15 13.26 9.89 0.07
CA ASP A 15 13.81 11.24 0.00
C ASP A 15 15.17 11.36 -0.70
N THR A 16 16.02 10.33 -0.58
CA THR A 16 17.32 10.27 -1.28
C THR A 16 17.22 10.37 -2.81
N VAL A 17 16.06 10.08 -3.38
CA VAL A 17 15.79 10.15 -4.82
C VAL A 17 15.14 11.48 -5.20
N SER A 18 14.33 12.06 -4.31
CA SER A 18 13.56 13.29 -4.54
C SER A 18 14.37 14.57 -4.31
N PHE A 19 15.17 14.59 -3.25
CA PHE A 19 16.02 15.71 -2.89
C PHE A 19 17.46 15.23 -2.84
N ALA A 20 18.41 16.04 -3.27
CA ALA A 20 19.84 15.68 -3.35
C ALA A 20 20.52 15.52 -1.98
N SER A 21 19.92 14.75 -1.06
CA SER A 21 20.42 14.33 0.25
C SER A 21 20.75 15.45 1.25
N ILE A 22 20.20 16.66 1.07
CA ILE A 22 20.57 17.83 1.90
C ILE A 22 19.69 17.93 3.16
N CYS A 23 18.45 17.44 3.14
CA CYS A 23 17.53 17.45 4.27
C CYS A 23 16.36 16.50 4.03
N ASP A 24 15.86 15.90 5.11
CA ASP A 24 14.57 15.20 5.19
C ASP A 24 13.45 16.28 5.23
N LEU A 25 12.52 16.27 4.28
CA LEU A 25 11.52 17.32 4.10
C LEU A 25 10.10 16.77 4.15
N TRP A 26 9.37 17.13 5.20
CA TRP A 26 7.97 16.72 5.35
C TRP A 26 7.05 17.61 4.52
N SER A 27 6.39 17.02 3.53
CA SER A 27 5.42 17.70 2.68
C SER A 27 4.04 17.80 3.34
N THR A 28 3.26 18.81 2.95
CA THR A 28 1.85 18.88 3.38
C THR A 28 1.01 17.84 2.65
N SER A 29 -0.15 17.48 3.22
CA SER A 29 -1.04 16.44 2.69
C SER A 29 -1.53 16.75 1.27
N ASP A 30 -1.73 18.02 0.91
CA ASP A 30 -2.06 18.45 -0.45
C ASP A 30 -0.88 18.30 -1.41
N GLN A 31 0.33 18.71 -1.01
CA GLN A 31 1.54 18.56 -1.80
C GLN A 31 1.85 17.09 -2.08
N PHE A 32 1.75 16.24 -1.06
CA PHE A 32 1.93 14.79 -1.20
C PHE A 32 0.91 14.18 -2.17
N LEU A 33 -0.37 14.58 -2.08
CA LEU A 33 -1.41 14.13 -3.00
C LEU A 33 -1.24 14.66 -4.43
N ASP A 34 -0.63 15.83 -4.62
CA ASP A 34 -0.36 16.40 -5.94
C ASP A 34 0.90 15.79 -6.57
N LEU A 35 1.91 15.43 -5.76
CA LEU A 35 3.12 14.75 -6.21
C LEU A 35 2.88 13.28 -6.56
N LEU A 36 1.92 12.63 -5.89
CA LEU A 36 1.61 11.19 -6.02
C LEU A 36 2.80 10.29 -5.72
N ALA A 37 3.66 10.75 -4.81
CA ALA A 37 4.80 10.01 -4.31
C ALA A 37 5.30 10.65 -3.02
N GLY A 38 5.86 9.86 -2.11
CA GLY A 38 6.42 10.30 -0.82
C GLY A 38 6.88 9.11 -0.01
N ASP A 39 7.45 9.34 1.16
CA ASP A 39 8.02 8.29 2.01
C ASP A 39 7.17 8.02 3.26
N GLU A 40 7.73 7.39 4.29
CA GLU A 40 6.99 6.92 5.46
C GLU A 40 6.27 8.07 6.18
N GLU A 41 6.90 9.24 6.23
CA GLU A 41 6.47 10.42 6.94
C GLU A 41 5.23 11.04 6.30
N GLU A 42 5.23 11.29 4.98
CA GLU A 42 4.04 11.81 4.29
C GLU A 42 2.86 10.84 4.38
N HIS A 43 3.11 9.54 4.20
CA HIS A 43 2.09 8.52 4.30
C HIS A 43 1.47 8.52 5.72
N ALA A 44 2.30 8.57 6.77
CA ALA A 44 1.85 8.62 8.15
C ALA A 44 1.05 9.89 8.44
N VAL A 45 1.54 11.06 8.02
CA VAL A 45 0.88 12.36 8.21
C VAL A 45 -0.50 12.36 7.55
N LEU A 46 -0.60 11.94 6.28
CA LEU A 46 -1.86 11.91 5.56
C LEU A 46 -2.88 10.97 6.25
N LEU A 47 -2.45 9.76 6.61
CA LEU A 47 -3.32 8.79 7.28
C LEU A 47 -3.78 9.27 8.66
N CYS A 48 -2.87 9.88 9.43
CA CYS A 48 -3.19 10.45 10.73
C CYS A 48 -4.23 11.57 10.60
N ASN A 49 -4.05 12.48 9.64
CA ASN A 49 -5.01 13.55 9.35
C ASN A 49 -6.39 13.00 8.97
N TYR A 50 -6.46 11.92 8.17
CA TYR A 50 -7.73 11.25 7.88
C TYR A 50 -8.39 10.65 9.11
N PHE A 51 -7.62 10.01 10.00
CA PHE A 51 -8.21 9.48 11.23
C PHE A 51 -8.70 10.59 12.15
N LEU A 52 -7.96 11.70 12.27
CA LEU A 52 -8.38 12.86 13.04
C LEU A 52 -9.66 13.49 12.45
N SER A 53 -9.75 13.64 11.12
CA SER A 53 -10.95 14.18 10.47
C SER A 53 -12.17 13.26 10.60
N LEU A 54 -11.96 11.95 10.69
CA LEU A 54 -12.98 10.95 11.02
C LEU A 54 -13.33 10.91 12.53
N GLY A 55 -12.76 11.79 13.35
CA GLY A 55 -13.04 11.88 14.78
C GLY A 55 -12.38 10.78 15.64
N LYS A 56 -11.41 10.04 15.08
CA LYS A 56 -10.65 9.05 15.85
C LYS A 56 -9.57 9.73 16.70
N LYS A 57 -9.22 9.09 17.81
CA LYS A 57 -8.02 9.44 18.58
C LYS A 57 -6.81 8.82 17.88
N ALA A 58 -6.02 9.66 17.21
CA ALA A 58 -4.88 9.24 16.43
C ALA A 58 -3.61 10.02 16.82
N TRP A 59 -2.46 9.37 16.66
CA TRP A 59 -1.13 9.95 16.85
C TRP A 59 -0.21 9.44 15.76
N LEU A 60 0.71 10.28 15.30
CA LEU A 60 1.89 9.80 14.59
C LEU A 60 2.81 9.09 15.58
N MET A 61 3.46 8.04 15.11
CA MET A 61 4.35 7.21 15.90
C MET A 61 5.69 7.11 15.19
N MET A 62 6.74 7.66 15.80
CA MET A 62 8.10 7.55 15.26
C MET A 62 8.83 6.40 15.93
N GLY A 63 9.49 5.58 15.11
CA GLY A 63 10.12 4.36 15.60
C GLY A 63 11.10 3.76 14.60
N SER A 64 11.38 2.48 14.80
CA SER A 64 12.10 1.68 13.82
C SER A 64 11.41 0.36 13.58
N ALA A 65 11.34 -0.08 12.32
CA ALA A 65 10.75 -1.36 11.90
C ALA A 65 11.73 -2.15 11.04
N ILE A 66 11.41 -3.43 10.79
CA ILE A 66 12.16 -4.28 9.85
C ILE A 66 11.22 -4.66 8.71
N PRO A 67 11.62 -4.50 7.44
CA PRO A 67 12.95 -4.07 6.97
C PRO A 67 13.16 -2.55 6.87
N GLU A 68 12.15 -1.74 7.17
CA GLU A 68 12.07 -0.29 6.88
C GLU A 68 13.20 0.55 7.51
N GLY A 69 13.70 0.20 8.70
CA GLY A 69 14.64 1.05 9.44
C GLY A 69 13.89 2.13 10.23
N PRO A 70 14.43 3.36 10.38
CA PRO A 70 13.68 4.50 10.92
C PRO A 70 12.41 4.75 10.10
N THR A 71 11.27 4.94 10.77
CA THR A 71 9.97 4.97 10.08
C THR A 71 8.89 5.68 10.90
N ALA A 72 7.83 6.10 10.22
CA ALA A 72 6.63 6.69 10.78
C ALA A 72 5.40 5.75 10.60
N TYR A 73 4.70 5.51 11.71
CA TYR A 73 3.45 4.74 11.78
C TYR A 73 2.34 5.62 12.33
N VAL A 74 1.09 5.13 12.30
CA VAL A 74 -0.04 5.80 12.94
C VAL A 74 -0.64 4.94 14.05
N LEU A 75 -0.75 5.50 15.24
CA LEU A 75 -1.44 4.88 16.37
C LEU A 75 -2.87 5.37 16.42
N THR A 76 -3.85 4.48 16.51
CA THR A 76 -5.23 4.86 16.85
C THR A 76 -5.69 4.17 18.12
N ARG A 77 -6.51 4.86 18.93
CA ARG A 77 -7.19 4.25 20.07
C ARG A 77 -8.66 4.01 19.74
N GLU A 78 -9.05 2.74 19.74
CA GLU A 78 -10.44 2.30 19.58
C GLU A 78 -10.92 1.69 20.90
N GLN A 79 -11.88 2.34 21.54
CA GLN A 79 -12.37 1.97 22.88
C GLN A 79 -11.22 1.89 23.91
N SER A 80 -10.78 0.67 24.22
CA SER A 80 -9.73 0.34 25.20
C SER A 80 -8.50 -0.32 24.56
N HIS A 81 -8.46 -0.43 23.23
CA HIS A 81 -7.36 -1.06 22.50
C HIS A 81 -6.65 -0.05 21.61
N TYR A 82 -5.36 -0.31 21.39
CA TYR A 82 -4.53 0.45 20.47
C TYR A 82 -4.26 -0.39 19.22
N LEU A 83 -4.41 0.26 18.07
CA LEU A 83 -4.09 -0.29 16.76
C LEU A 83 -2.94 0.51 16.16
N ILE A 84 -1.95 -0.21 15.64
CA ILE A 84 -0.75 0.33 15.01
C ILE A 84 -0.91 0.14 13.50
N TRP A 85 -0.98 1.22 12.75
CA TRP A 85 -1.18 1.23 11.30
C TRP A 85 0.15 1.49 10.59
N ASN A 86 0.52 0.61 9.68
CA ASN A 86 1.57 0.89 8.69
C ASN A 86 0.91 1.64 7.52
N PRO A 87 1.22 2.93 7.31
CA PRO A 87 0.54 3.73 6.31
C PRO A 87 0.98 3.39 4.87
N CYS A 88 2.22 2.91 4.69
CA CYS A 88 2.77 2.53 3.38
C CYS A 88 2.16 1.22 2.84
N THR A 89 1.76 0.31 3.73
CA THR A 89 1.15 -0.98 3.33
C THR A 89 -0.35 -1.05 3.57
N GLY A 90 -0.90 -0.14 4.38
CA GLY A 90 -2.31 -0.12 4.75
C GLY A 90 -2.71 -1.17 5.79
N HIS A 91 -1.79 -2.04 6.22
CA HIS A 91 -2.01 -3.04 7.26
C HIS A 91 -2.06 -2.41 8.65
N PHE A 92 -2.77 -3.06 9.57
CA PHE A 92 -2.79 -2.70 10.97
C PHE A 92 -2.54 -3.90 11.86
N TYR A 93 -2.00 -3.62 13.03
CA TYR A 93 -1.58 -4.60 14.01
C TYR A 93 -2.18 -4.23 15.37
N GLY A 94 -2.61 -5.24 16.12
CA GLY A 94 -2.94 -5.03 17.53
C GLY A 94 -1.69 -4.70 18.34
N GLN A 95 -1.85 -3.98 19.46
CA GLN A 95 -0.72 -3.64 20.35
C GLN A 95 0.12 -4.85 20.85
N PHE A 96 -0.46 -6.06 20.83
CA PHE A 96 0.19 -7.31 21.25
C PHE A 96 0.44 -8.28 20.10
N ASP A 97 0.32 -7.81 18.86
CA ASP A 97 0.52 -8.63 17.68
C ASP A 97 2.01 -8.86 17.43
N THR A 98 2.43 -10.12 17.46
CA THR A 98 3.83 -10.53 17.23
C THR A 98 4.26 -10.39 15.77
N PHE A 99 3.32 -10.29 14.83
CA PHE A 99 3.60 -10.06 13.41
C PHE A 99 3.86 -8.58 13.09
N CYS A 100 3.68 -7.67 14.06
CA CYS A 100 4.00 -6.26 13.86
C CYS A 100 5.49 -6.09 13.51
N PRO A 101 5.81 -5.45 12.36
CA PRO A 101 7.20 -5.26 11.91
C PRO A 101 7.97 -4.27 12.81
N LEU A 102 7.24 -3.37 13.48
CA LEU A 102 7.77 -2.31 14.33
C LEU A 102 8.53 -2.89 15.53
N LYS A 103 9.78 -2.45 15.72
CA LYS A 103 10.71 -2.95 16.75
C LYS A 103 10.88 -2.00 17.91
N SER A 104 10.84 -0.70 17.67
CA SER A 104 10.91 0.31 18.73
C SER A 104 10.01 1.51 18.45
N VAL A 105 9.54 2.16 19.52
CA VAL A 105 8.77 3.41 19.49
C VAL A 105 9.48 4.45 20.35
N GLY A 106 9.91 5.55 19.72
CA GLY A 106 10.61 6.65 20.38
C GLY A 106 9.67 7.75 20.86
N CYS A 107 8.71 8.15 20.03
CA CYS A 107 7.75 9.20 20.40
C CYS A 107 6.39 9.02 19.72
N LEU A 108 5.39 9.66 20.34
CA LEU A 108 4.06 9.87 19.77
C LEU A 108 3.85 11.36 19.57
N ILE A 109 3.30 11.74 18.42
CA ILE A 109 3.03 13.14 18.07
C ILE A 109 1.52 13.26 17.82
N GLY A 110 0.87 14.16 18.56
CA GLY A 110 -0.53 14.49 18.39
C GLY A 110 -0.72 15.95 18.00
N PRO A 111 -1.97 16.42 17.90
CA PRO A 111 -2.28 17.78 17.46
C PRO A 111 -1.82 18.86 18.45
N ASP A 112 -1.75 18.52 19.75
CA ASP A 112 -1.49 19.46 20.85
C ASP A 112 -0.16 19.21 21.57
N ASN A 113 0.47 18.05 21.38
CA ASN A 113 1.70 17.71 22.07
C ASN A 113 2.52 16.62 21.39
N ILE A 114 3.77 16.49 21.86
CA ILE A 114 4.69 15.42 21.53
C ILE A 114 5.00 14.68 22.84
N TRP A 115 4.95 13.36 22.84
CA TRP A 115 5.22 12.51 23.98
C TRP A 115 6.41 11.60 23.68
N PHE A 116 7.49 11.76 24.44
CA PHE A 116 8.67 10.90 24.34
C PHE A 116 8.53 9.69 25.25
N ASN A 117 8.86 8.52 24.73
CA ASN A 117 8.83 7.28 25.50
C ASN A 117 9.99 7.27 26.51
N ILE A 118 9.68 7.18 27.80
CA ILE A 118 10.65 7.07 28.90
C ILE A 118 10.50 5.77 29.67
N GLN A 119 9.79 4.79 29.10
CA GLN A 119 9.63 3.46 29.67
C GLN A 119 10.94 2.67 29.59
N ARG A 120 11.04 1.59 30.38
CA ARG A 120 12.20 0.68 30.33
C ARG A 120 12.36 0.00 28.96
N TYR A 121 11.26 -0.17 28.25
CA TYR A 121 11.21 -0.85 26.96
C TYR A 121 10.56 0.06 25.92
N ASP A 122 11.08 -0.02 24.71
CA ASP A 122 10.62 0.70 23.52
C ASP A 122 9.92 -0.22 22.51
N SER A 123 9.96 -1.54 22.72
CA SER A 123 9.23 -2.49 21.89
C SER A 123 7.70 -2.32 22.00
N PRO A 124 6.95 -2.27 20.87
CA PRO A 124 5.49 -2.10 20.88
C PRO A 124 4.75 -3.07 21.81
N LEU A 125 5.18 -4.33 21.86
CA LEU A 125 4.59 -5.39 22.70
C LEU A 125 4.70 -5.12 24.21
N ARG A 126 5.64 -4.26 24.62
CA ARG A 126 5.99 -4.00 26.02
C ARG A 126 5.70 -2.57 26.46
N ILE A 127 5.27 -1.73 25.52
CA ILE A 127 4.91 -0.34 25.75
C ILE A 127 3.48 -0.25 26.27
N ASN A 128 3.27 0.66 27.21
CA ASN A 128 1.95 1.19 27.50
C ASN A 128 1.73 2.45 26.67
N PHE A 129 0.74 2.46 25.77
CA PHE A 129 0.46 3.60 24.89
C PHE A 129 -0.37 4.72 25.54
N ASP A 130 -0.69 4.63 26.84
CA ASP A 130 -1.44 5.67 27.55
C ASP A 130 -0.58 6.90 27.85
N VAL A 131 -0.64 7.89 26.96
CA VAL A 131 0.08 9.17 27.05
C VAL A 131 -0.28 10.01 28.28
N THR A 132 -1.36 9.67 29.00
CA THR A 132 -1.73 10.39 30.24
C THR A 132 -0.84 10.05 31.43
N LYS A 133 0.04 9.04 31.31
CA LYS A 133 0.93 8.57 32.38
C LYS A 133 2.31 9.24 32.28
N PRO A 134 2.62 10.28 33.09
CA PRO A 134 3.86 11.04 32.97
C PRO A 134 5.13 10.28 33.37
N LYS A 135 4.99 9.13 34.05
CA LYS A 135 6.11 8.22 34.35
C LYS A 135 6.52 7.34 33.17
N LEU A 136 5.67 7.24 32.15
CA LEU A 136 5.87 6.42 30.95
C LEU A 136 6.08 7.30 29.72
N TRP A 137 5.41 8.46 29.66
CA TRP A 137 5.49 9.40 28.55
C TRP A 137 5.85 10.79 29.05
N LYS A 138 6.97 11.33 28.55
CA LYS A 138 7.38 12.70 28.85
C LYS A 138 6.83 13.65 27.78
N SER A 139 5.88 14.50 28.16
CA SER A 139 5.36 15.55 27.28
C SER A 139 6.41 16.61 26.96
N PHE A 140 6.45 17.06 25.71
CA PHE A 140 7.28 18.18 25.26
C PHE A 140 6.74 19.50 25.80
N PHE A 141 5.46 19.79 25.53
CA PHE A 141 4.77 20.90 26.14
C PHE A 141 4.28 20.48 27.53
N SER A 142 4.63 21.28 28.52
CA SER A 142 4.41 21.02 29.95
C SER A 142 4.08 22.31 30.68
N ARG A 143 3.89 22.27 32.00
CA ARG A 143 3.63 23.49 32.79
C ARG A 143 4.78 24.51 32.71
N SER A 144 6.02 24.06 32.53
CA SER A 144 7.18 24.94 32.38
C SER A 144 7.39 25.43 30.95
N LEU A 145 6.82 24.73 29.96
CA LEU A 145 6.86 25.10 28.55
C LEU A 145 5.45 24.90 27.96
N PRO A 146 4.52 25.83 28.20
CA PRO A 146 3.14 25.68 27.75
C PRO A 146 3.08 25.67 26.21
N TYR A 147 2.06 24.99 25.67
CA TYR A 147 1.81 24.99 24.23
C TYR A 147 1.52 26.41 23.74
N PRO A 148 2.28 26.95 22.78
CA PRO A 148 2.17 28.35 22.39
C PRO A 148 1.00 28.64 21.44
N GLY A 149 0.18 27.64 21.08
CA GLY A 149 -0.90 27.82 20.10
C GLY A 149 -0.39 27.84 18.66
N LEU A 150 0.42 26.85 18.27
CA LEU A 150 0.96 26.76 16.91
C LEU A 150 -0.17 26.55 15.90
N SER A 151 -0.17 27.30 14.81
CA SER A 151 -1.03 27.03 13.66
C SER A 151 -0.47 25.87 12.84
N SER A 152 -1.37 25.03 12.31
CA SER A 152 -0.97 24.00 11.36
C SER A 152 -0.54 24.62 10.03
N VAL A 153 0.47 24.01 9.39
CA VAL A 153 0.83 24.29 7.98
C VAL A 153 0.00 23.47 7.00
N GLN A 154 -0.71 22.45 7.50
CA GLN A 154 -1.63 21.65 6.68
C GLN A 154 -2.82 22.51 6.26
N PRO A 155 -3.33 22.35 5.02
CA PRO A 155 -4.55 23.01 4.61
C PRO A 155 -5.74 22.53 5.44
N GLU A 156 -6.73 23.41 5.66
CA GLU A 156 -7.95 23.07 6.41
C GLU A 156 -8.80 22.01 5.67
N GLU A 157 -8.81 22.05 4.34
CA GLU A 157 -9.56 21.13 3.48
C GLU A 157 -8.69 20.60 2.33
N LEU A 158 -8.87 19.32 2.00
CA LEU A 158 -8.21 18.67 0.87
C LEU A 158 -9.18 18.53 -0.31
N ILE A 159 -8.77 18.96 -1.49
CA ILE A 159 -9.61 18.96 -2.70
C ILE A 159 -9.34 17.71 -3.54
N TYR A 160 -10.28 16.76 -3.56
CA TYR A 160 -10.17 15.53 -4.34
C TYR A 160 -10.82 15.65 -5.71
N GLN A 161 -10.00 15.83 -6.73
CA GLN A 161 -10.47 15.77 -8.11
C GLN A 161 -10.69 14.32 -8.55
N ARG A 162 -11.74 14.09 -9.35
CA ARG A 162 -12.01 12.78 -9.93
C ARG A 162 -10.99 12.49 -11.02
N THR A 163 -10.48 11.27 -11.03
CA THR A 163 -9.61 10.78 -12.09
C THR A 163 -10.40 10.43 -13.34
N ASP A 164 -9.82 10.75 -14.50
CA ASP A 164 -10.39 10.42 -15.79
C ASP A 164 -10.37 8.90 -16.02
N LYS A 165 -11.57 8.31 -16.08
CA LYS A 165 -11.74 6.88 -16.29
C LYS A 165 -11.35 6.45 -17.71
N ALA A 166 -11.48 7.32 -18.71
CA ALA A 166 -11.08 7.02 -20.08
C ALA A 166 -9.56 6.93 -20.18
N ALA A 167 -8.84 7.92 -19.63
CA ALA A 167 -7.38 7.88 -19.55
C ALA A 167 -6.86 6.66 -18.78
N ALA A 168 -7.51 6.28 -17.67
CA ALA A 168 -7.15 5.06 -16.92
C ALA A 168 -7.35 3.77 -17.74
N ALA A 169 -8.42 3.70 -18.55
CA ALA A 169 -8.66 2.56 -19.44
C ALA A 169 -7.63 2.49 -20.59
N GLU A 170 -7.26 3.62 -21.18
CA GLU A 170 -6.20 3.68 -22.20
C GLU A 170 -4.84 3.24 -21.61
N LEU A 171 -4.53 3.69 -20.39
CA LEU A 171 -3.32 3.26 -19.68
C LEU A 171 -3.34 1.76 -19.40
N GLN A 172 -4.48 1.21 -18.97
CA GLN A 172 -4.67 -0.22 -18.73
C GLN A 172 -4.36 -1.04 -19.99
N ASP A 173 -4.95 -0.68 -21.13
CA ASP A 173 -4.75 -1.38 -22.40
C ASP A 173 -3.28 -1.29 -22.86
N ARG A 174 -2.64 -0.12 -22.66
CA ARG A 174 -1.22 0.08 -22.95
C ARG A 174 -0.33 -0.81 -22.08
N ILE A 175 -0.57 -0.87 -20.77
CA ILE A 175 0.22 -1.70 -19.85
C ILE A 175 0.04 -3.18 -20.19
N GLU A 176 -1.20 -3.63 -20.43
CA GLU A 176 -1.47 -5.02 -20.80
C GLU A 176 -0.71 -5.42 -22.08
N LYS A 177 -0.71 -4.55 -23.11
CA LYS A 177 0.04 -4.75 -24.34
C LYS A 177 1.54 -4.90 -24.08
N ILE A 178 2.12 -3.98 -23.32
CA ILE A 178 3.57 -3.98 -23.06
C ILE A 178 3.98 -5.21 -22.24
N LEU A 179 3.20 -5.61 -21.23
CA LEU A 179 3.50 -6.81 -20.44
C LEU A 179 3.44 -8.08 -21.28
N LYS A 180 2.50 -8.18 -22.22
CA LYS A 180 2.44 -9.30 -23.19
C LYS A 180 3.65 -9.33 -24.10
N GLU A 181 4.06 -8.18 -24.63
CA GLU A 181 5.28 -8.05 -25.44
C GLU A 181 6.52 -8.46 -24.64
N LYS A 182 6.64 -8.03 -23.36
CA LYS A 182 7.75 -8.43 -22.49
C LYS A 182 7.82 -9.93 -22.23
N ILE A 183 6.69 -10.59 -22.00
CA ILE A 183 6.67 -12.06 -21.85
C ILE A 183 7.13 -12.75 -23.13
N MET A 184 6.79 -12.21 -24.30
CA MET A 184 7.28 -12.73 -25.58
C MET A 184 8.79 -12.50 -25.74
N ASP A 185 9.29 -11.32 -25.39
CA ASP A 185 10.73 -10.99 -25.44
C ASP A 185 11.56 -11.90 -24.51
N TRP A 186 11.02 -12.24 -23.33
CA TRP A 186 11.67 -13.15 -22.38
C TRP A 186 11.65 -14.62 -22.81
N ARG A 187 10.90 -14.97 -23.85
CA ARG A 187 10.76 -16.34 -24.39
C ARG A 187 11.21 -16.41 -25.86
N PRO A 188 12.45 -16.03 -26.21
CA PRO A 188 12.87 -15.89 -27.61
C PRO A 188 12.90 -17.22 -28.37
N ARG A 189 12.94 -18.37 -27.67
CA ARG A 189 13.02 -19.71 -28.26
C ARG A 189 11.69 -20.46 -28.29
N HIS A 190 10.62 -19.92 -27.68
CA HIS A 190 9.35 -20.62 -27.50
C HIS A 190 8.19 -19.74 -27.95
N LEU A 191 7.25 -20.33 -28.69
CA LEU A 191 6.02 -19.63 -29.06
C LEU A 191 5.20 -19.34 -27.79
N THR A 192 4.81 -18.07 -27.62
CA THR A 192 3.89 -17.66 -26.55
C THR A 192 2.48 -17.62 -27.09
N ARG A 193 1.67 -18.61 -26.73
CA ARG A 193 0.25 -18.70 -27.13
C ARG A 193 -0.62 -18.03 -26.08
N TRP A 194 -1.36 -17.00 -26.48
CA TRP A 194 -2.29 -16.30 -25.58
C TRP A 194 -3.68 -16.94 -25.60
N ASN A 195 -4.12 -17.50 -24.47
CA ASN A 195 -5.47 -18.01 -24.31
C ASN A 195 -6.45 -16.85 -24.12
N ARG A 196 -7.26 -16.58 -25.16
CA ARG A 196 -8.24 -15.48 -25.17
C ARG A 196 -9.38 -15.69 -24.19
N TYR A 197 -9.83 -16.94 -24.01
CA TYR A 197 -10.92 -17.27 -23.11
C TYR A 197 -10.53 -17.00 -21.66
N CYS A 198 -9.38 -17.53 -21.22
CA CYS A 198 -8.84 -17.27 -19.89
C CYS A 198 -8.51 -15.79 -19.70
N THR A 199 -7.93 -15.11 -20.69
CA THR A 199 -7.67 -13.66 -20.60
C THR A 199 -8.97 -12.87 -20.36
N SER A 200 -10.06 -13.24 -21.04
CA SER A 200 -11.37 -12.62 -20.83
C SER A 200 -11.90 -12.91 -19.43
N ALA A 201 -11.83 -14.15 -18.95
CA ALA A 201 -12.25 -14.52 -17.60
C ALA A 201 -11.48 -13.71 -16.53
N LEU A 202 -10.16 -13.61 -16.67
CA LEU A 202 -9.31 -12.82 -15.77
C LEU A 202 -9.70 -11.33 -15.76
N ARG A 203 -10.04 -10.72 -16.90
CA ARG A 203 -10.49 -9.31 -16.92
C ARG A 203 -11.77 -9.06 -16.14
N HIS A 204 -12.72 -10.02 -16.14
CA HIS A 204 -13.94 -9.88 -15.34
C HIS A 204 -13.66 -10.09 -13.85
N PHE A 205 -12.63 -10.87 -13.53
CA PHE A 205 -12.26 -11.22 -12.18
C PHE A 205 -11.49 -10.11 -11.44
N LEU A 206 -10.58 -9.41 -12.12
CA LEU A 206 -9.74 -8.38 -11.48
C LEU A 206 -10.52 -7.24 -10.78
N PRO A 207 -11.63 -6.71 -11.32
CA PRO A 207 -12.46 -5.73 -10.60
C PRO A 207 -13.12 -6.28 -9.33
N VAL A 208 -13.31 -7.60 -9.24
CA VAL A 208 -13.84 -8.25 -8.04
C VAL A 208 -12.77 -8.27 -6.95
N LEU A 209 -11.52 -8.61 -7.32
CA LEU A 209 -10.36 -8.56 -6.41
C LEU A 209 -10.14 -7.18 -5.80
N GLU A 210 -10.30 -6.13 -6.62
CA GLU A 210 -10.22 -4.76 -6.13
C GLU A 210 -11.27 -4.48 -5.04
N ARG A 211 -12.52 -4.95 -5.22
CA ARG A 211 -13.58 -4.73 -4.23
C ARG A 211 -13.38 -5.52 -2.94
N SER A 212 -12.88 -6.74 -3.04
CA SER A 212 -12.60 -7.63 -1.90
C SER A 212 -11.25 -7.38 -1.25
N ARG A 213 -10.44 -6.45 -1.78
CA ARG A 213 -9.11 -6.11 -1.25
C ARG A 213 -8.13 -7.29 -1.28
N GLY A 214 -8.40 -8.31 -2.09
CA GLY A 214 -7.64 -9.55 -2.14
C GLY A 214 -7.87 -10.53 -0.97
N GLU A 215 -8.67 -10.18 0.04
CA GLU A 215 -8.78 -10.96 1.31
C GLU A 215 -9.75 -12.16 1.22
N ASP A 216 -10.80 -12.11 0.39
CA ASP A 216 -11.91 -13.09 0.40
C ASP A 216 -12.04 -13.95 -0.87
N VAL A 217 -10.98 -14.08 -1.67
CA VAL A 217 -11.13 -14.50 -3.08
C VAL A 217 -10.28 -15.71 -3.49
N GLU A 218 -9.40 -16.20 -2.63
CA GLU A 218 -8.48 -17.27 -3.03
C GLU A 218 -9.14 -18.64 -3.23
N ASP A 219 -10.22 -18.98 -2.51
CA ASP A 219 -10.86 -20.30 -2.64
C ASP A 219 -12.10 -20.27 -3.53
N ASP A 220 -13.11 -19.46 -3.22
CA ASP A 220 -14.40 -19.51 -3.94
C ASP A 220 -14.30 -19.05 -5.39
N HIS A 221 -13.57 -17.96 -5.64
CA HIS A 221 -13.46 -17.45 -7.01
C HIS A 221 -12.38 -18.13 -7.82
N ARG A 222 -11.33 -18.66 -7.20
CA ARG A 222 -10.41 -19.57 -7.88
C ARG A 222 -11.15 -20.84 -8.29
N ALA A 223 -12.01 -21.37 -7.43
CA ALA A 223 -12.88 -22.49 -7.77
C ALA A 223 -13.84 -22.12 -8.92
N GLU A 224 -14.44 -20.94 -8.92
CA GLU A 224 -15.29 -20.46 -10.02
C GLU A 224 -14.51 -20.27 -11.33
N LEU A 225 -13.31 -19.68 -11.26
CA LEU A 225 -12.40 -19.54 -12.41
C LEU A 225 -12.00 -20.92 -12.96
N LEU A 226 -11.65 -21.87 -12.08
CA LEU A 226 -11.35 -23.25 -12.46
C LEU A 226 -12.57 -23.95 -13.09
N LYS A 227 -13.78 -23.70 -12.57
CA LYS A 227 -15.04 -24.19 -13.15
C LYS A 227 -15.24 -23.67 -14.57
N GLN A 228 -14.97 -22.40 -14.81
CA GLN A 228 -15.05 -21.78 -16.13
C GLN A 228 -13.96 -22.31 -17.07
N LEU A 229 -12.77 -22.59 -16.55
CA LEU A 229 -11.64 -23.10 -17.31
C LEU A 229 -11.69 -24.61 -17.59
N GLY A 230 -12.54 -25.39 -16.92
CA GLY A 230 -12.75 -26.82 -17.23
C GLY A 230 -11.50 -27.69 -17.11
N ASP A 231 -11.13 -28.41 -18.18
CA ASP A 231 -10.03 -29.40 -18.21
C ASP A 231 -8.61 -28.79 -18.21
N TYR A 232 -8.47 -27.47 -18.08
CA TYR A 232 -7.16 -26.83 -18.03
C TYR A 232 -6.54 -26.92 -16.62
N ARG A 233 -5.30 -27.41 -16.54
CA ARG A 233 -4.46 -27.19 -15.36
C ARG A 233 -3.99 -25.75 -15.35
N PHE A 234 -4.53 -24.97 -14.42
CA PHE A 234 -4.28 -23.54 -14.26
C PHE A 234 -3.25 -23.26 -13.17
N SER A 235 -2.22 -22.47 -13.50
CA SER A 235 -1.23 -21.98 -12.54
C SER A 235 -0.98 -20.49 -12.76
N GLY A 236 -1.37 -19.66 -11.80
CA GLY A 236 -1.20 -18.21 -11.85
C GLY A 236 -1.77 -17.56 -10.61
N PHE A 237 -1.37 -16.31 -10.37
CA PHE A 237 -1.76 -15.54 -9.20
C PHE A 237 -1.94 -14.07 -9.56
N PRO A 238 -2.80 -13.34 -8.84
CA PRO A 238 -2.91 -11.91 -8.98
C PRO A 238 -1.72 -11.21 -8.31
N LEU A 239 -1.27 -10.13 -8.94
CA LEU A 239 -0.36 -9.13 -8.39
C LEU A 239 -1.15 -7.84 -8.17
N HIS A 240 -0.91 -7.17 -7.04
CA HIS A 240 -1.49 -5.88 -6.72
C HIS A 240 -0.39 -4.92 -6.30
N MET A 241 -0.39 -3.72 -6.87
CA MET A 241 0.54 -2.66 -6.48
C MET A 241 0.03 -1.26 -6.88
N PRO A 242 0.50 -0.20 -6.20
CA PRO A 242 0.28 1.17 -6.64
C PRO A 242 0.97 1.44 -7.98
N TYR A 243 0.35 2.27 -8.83
CA TYR A 243 1.00 2.72 -10.07
C TYR A 243 1.89 3.93 -9.82
N SER A 244 3.18 3.79 -10.11
CA SER A 244 4.11 4.91 -10.25
C SER A 244 4.57 5.04 -11.71
N GLU A 245 5.24 4.00 -12.18
CA GLU A 245 5.78 3.90 -13.53
C GLU A 245 5.68 2.46 -14.04
N LEU A 246 6.01 2.27 -15.31
CA LEU A 246 5.87 0.96 -15.97
C LEU A 246 6.92 -0.06 -15.50
N LYS A 247 8.11 0.38 -15.11
CA LYS A 247 9.26 -0.49 -14.82
C LYS A 247 9.01 -1.44 -13.64
N PRO A 248 8.53 -1.00 -12.46
CA PRO A 248 8.17 -1.89 -11.36
C PRO A 248 7.14 -2.95 -11.75
N LEU A 249 6.17 -2.62 -12.61
CA LEU A 249 5.18 -3.59 -13.09
C LEU A 249 5.85 -4.70 -13.91
N ILE A 250 6.77 -4.32 -14.81
CA ILE A 250 7.54 -5.28 -15.63
C ILE A 250 8.40 -6.17 -14.73
N GLU A 251 9.09 -5.61 -13.75
CA GLU A 251 9.95 -6.35 -12.82
C GLU A 251 9.15 -7.29 -11.92
N ALA A 252 7.97 -6.87 -11.45
CA ALA A 252 7.05 -7.70 -10.67
C ALA A 252 6.56 -8.90 -11.50
N VAL A 253 6.13 -8.67 -12.74
CA VAL A 253 5.69 -9.74 -13.65
C VAL A 253 6.85 -10.67 -14.01
N TYR A 254 8.06 -10.14 -14.23
CA TYR A 254 9.25 -10.96 -14.47
C TYR A 254 9.53 -11.87 -13.28
N SER A 255 9.50 -11.33 -12.07
CA SER A 255 9.80 -12.04 -10.81
C SER A 255 8.84 -13.20 -10.53
N THR A 256 7.64 -13.22 -11.14
CA THR A 256 6.72 -14.37 -11.04
C THR A 256 7.27 -15.64 -11.66
N GLY A 257 8.23 -15.54 -12.58
CA GLY A 257 8.80 -16.68 -13.28
C GLY A 257 7.84 -17.42 -14.23
N VAL A 258 6.61 -16.93 -14.44
CA VAL A 258 5.62 -17.59 -15.33
C VAL A 258 6.17 -17.76 -16.74
N HIS A 259 6.98 -16.81 -17.22
CA HIS A 259 7.62 -16.88 -18.53
C HIS A 259 8.60 -18.06 -18.68
N ASN A 260 9.15 -18.58 -17.59
CA ASN A 260 10.09 -19.73 -17.61
C ASN A 260 9.39 -21.08 -17.76
N ILE A 261 8.05 -21.12 -17.74
CA ILE A 261 7.30 -22.36 -17.88
C ILE A 261 7.45 -22.87 -19.33
N ASP A 262 8.14 -24.00 -19.46
CA ASP A 262 8.41 -24.67 -20.72
C ASP A 262 7.89 -26.11 -20.67
N VAL A 263 6.60 -26.25 -20.97
CA VAL A 263 5.94 -27.54 -21.13
C VAL A 263 5.22 -27.58 -22.49
N PRO A 264 5.09 -28.76 -23.12
CA PRO A 264 4.40 -28.88 -24.41
C PRO A 264 2.99 -28.31 -24.34
N ASN A 265 2.59 -27.54 -25.36
CA ASN A 265 1.27 -26.93 -25.48
C ASN A 265 0.88 -25.96 -24.35
N VAL A 266 1.84 -25.38 -23.63
CA VAL A 266 1.54 -24.32 -22.67
C VAL A 266 0.92 -23.10 -23.36
N GLU A 267 -0.16 -22.60 -22.74
CA GLU A 267 -0.79 -21.34 -23.08
C GLU A 267 -0.64 -20.35 -21.93
N PHE A 268 -0.70 -19.06 -22.23
CA PHE A 268 -0.57 -17.98 -21.26
C PHE A 268 -1.82 -17.12 -21.26
N ALA A 269 -2.15 -16.57 -20.11
CA ALA A 269 -3.18 -15.56 -19.97
C ALA A 269 -2.63 -14.41 -19.14
N LEU A 270 -2.87 -13.19 -19.62
CA LEU A 270 -2.51 -11.97 -18.91
C LEU A 270 -3.63 -10.95 -19.09
N ALA A 271 -4.10 -10.44 -17.96
CA ALA A 271 -5.06 -9.34 -17.89
C ALA A 271 -4.56 -8.29 -16.90
N VAL A 272 -4.86 -7.02 -17.19
CA VAL A 272 -4.57 -5.89 -16.31
C VAL A 272 -5.87 -5.17 -16.02
N TYR A 273 -6.02 -4.71 -14.78
CA TYR A 273 -7.10 -3.84 -14.36
C TYR A 273 -6.53 -2.66 -13.58
N ILE A 274 -6.93 -1.44 -13.95
CA ILE A 274 -6.58 -0.23 -13.22
C ILE A 274 -7.84 0.35 -12.59
N HIS A 275 -7.82 0.48 -11.26
CA HIS A 275 -8.87 1.17 -10.54
C HIS A 275 -8.44 2.62 -10.24
N PRO A 276 -9.13 3.62 -10.81
CA PRO A 276 -8.82 5.01 -10.54
C PRO A 276 -9.49 5.50 -9.25
N TYR A 277 -8.67 5.86 -8.26
CA TYR A 277 -9.08 6.59 -7.08
C TYR A 277 -8.98 8.11 -7.31
N PRO A 278 -9.58 8.95 -6.45
CA PRO A 278 -9.41 10.40 -6.55
C PRO A 278 -7.92 10.82 -6.52
N LYS A 279 -7.63 12.03 -7.01
CA LYS A 279 -6.27 12.58 -7.14
C LYS A 279 -5.32 11.79 -8.07
N ASN A 280 -5.83 10.94 -8.96
CA ASN A 280 -5.01 10.10 -9.86
C ASN A 280 -4.16 9.06 -9.13
N VAL A 281 -4.59 8.68 -7.92
CA VAL A 281 -4.09 7.47 -7.27
C VAL A 281 -4.65 6.27 -8.03
N LEU A 282 -3.78 5.38 -8.52
CA LEU A 282 -4.18 4.24 -9.36
C LEU A 282 -3.76 2.93 -8.70
N SER A 283 -4.74 2.05 -8.48
CA SER A 283 -4.53 0.68 -8.02
C SER A 283 -4.42 -0.24 -9.25
N VAL A 284 -3.30 -0.94 -9.40
CA VAL A 284 -3.05 -1.83 -10.54
C VAL A 284 -3.11 -3.28 -10.10
N TRP A 285 -3.99 -4.02 -10.75
CA TRP A 285 -4.06 -5.47 -10.65
C TRP A 285 -3.57 -6.10 -11.94
N ILE A 286 -2.66 -7.06 -11.82
CA ILE A 286 -2.15 -7.85 -12.95
C ILE A 286 -2.40 -9.31 -12.60
N TYR A 287 -3.11 -10.03 -13.46
CA TYR A 287 -3.20 -11.48 -13.34
C TYR A 287 -2.36 -12.11 -14.44
N VAL A 288 -1.35 -12.89 -14.07
CA VAL A 288 -0.52 -13.65 -14.99
C VAL A 288 -0.67 -15.15 -14.71
N ALA A 289 -0.93 -15.93 -15.75
CA ALA A 289 -1.16 -17.36 -15.63
C ALA A 289 -0.60 -18.15 -16.81
N SER A 290 -0.22 -19.39 -16.52
CA SER A 290 0.04 -20.45 -17.49
C SER A 290 -1.05 -21.52 -17.39
N LEU A 291 -1.42 -22.07 -18.54
CA LEU A 291 -2.44 -23.09 -18.68
C LEU A 291 -1.89 -24.27 -19.49
N ILE A 292 -2.25 -25.48 -19.06
CA ILE A 292 -1.95 -26.71 -19.78
C ILE A 292 -3.27 -27.45 -19.94
N ARG A 293 -3.61 -27.85 -21.17
CA ARG A 293 -4.78 -28.68 -21.42
C ARG A 293 -4.44 -30.12 -21.01
N ASN A 294 -5.25 -30.72 -20.14
CA ASN A 294 -5.13 -32.14 -19.81
C ASN A 294 -5.47 -33.03 -21.02
#